data_AF-A0A8G2FI99-F1
#
_entry.id   AF-A0A8G2FI99-F1
#
_cell.length_a   1.000
_cell.length_b   1.000
_cell.length_c   1.000
_cell.angle_alpha   90.00
_cell.angle_beta   90.00
_cell.angle_gamma   90.00
#
_symmetry.space_group_name_H-M   'P 1'
#
loop_
_entity.id
_entity.type
_entity.pdbx_description
1 polymer ?
#
loop_
_entity_poly.entity_id
_entity_poly.type
_entity_poly.pdbx_seq_one_letter_code
_entity_poly.pdbx_strand_id
1 'polypeptide(L)'
;MSKVLIQLLLIVAGSAINFGLPVLFGIEEYGRFLKSAVLVLIVHRVIDILNEPLLSVSSKDEIFLYAVANSLLLLFLVGGGRLFFNFEIDFFLLFPLLLSGCYSIFLFRSEKLSALKGYLLCYLTIFAFLALFVKGGGQISVSRYLQVLSYVSVGVSLIFIEAPTSCKIDMQMFFTCLKRFPIGLGVGLSTLFFSYLLIWASKSYLADSELSGLKILFAGLQASLMLYPMSMKHVQQSFLKNKSSSLLPQLLFSMIYFLLISIVLTLLDFFARRYFFLNLPKAFFMFLLPAIPVFFLVILLERFLITRNQMKLLAITSAAFFLPTCSYVFIESVPLSGLLRMSYYLLVCYGGVLTLYAARFCEEKKGLLSLVGITLLILSGTYGSTGFTTLISYIFLVVFLALFLKNKFYFSFKMLLKK
;
A
#
# COMPACT_ATOMS: atom_id res chain seq x y z
N MET A 1 9.41 2.76 26.25
CA MET A 1 8.88 1.39 26.36
C MET A 1 7.52 1.18 25.67
N SER A 2 6.47 1.96 25.94
CA SER A 2 5.11 1.69 25.38
C SER A 2 4.99 1.73 23.85
N LYS A 3 5.75 2.59 23.15
CA LYS A 3 5.67 2.71 21.68
C LYS A 3 6.28 1.50 20.95
N VAL A 4 7.40 0.98 21.46
CA VAL A 4 8.06 -0.21 20.92
C VAL A 4 7.16 -1.44 21.09
N LEU A 5 6.52 -1.59 22.25
CA LEU A 5 5.56 -2.67 22.50
C LEU A 5 4.38 -2.62 21.53
N ILE A 6 3.81 -1.43 21.28
CA ILE A 6 2.72 -1.26 20.30
C ILE A 6 3.19 -1.66 18.89
N GLN A 7 4.39 -1.24 18.49
CA GLN A 7 4.96 -1.62 17.19
C GLN A 7 5.15 -3.14 17.08
N LEU A 8 5.67 -3.79 18.14
CA LEU A 8 5.77 -5.25 18.19
C LEU A 8 4.40 -5.92 18.08
N LEU A 9 3.41 -5.45 18.85
CA LEU A 9 2.04 -6.00 18.79
C LEU A 9 1.41 -5.82 17.41
N LEU A 10 1.64 -4.69 16.73
CA LEU A 10 1.17 -4.46 15.35
C LEU A 10 1.85 -5.41 14.37
N ILE A 11 3.16 -5.64 14.51
CA ILE A 11 3.92 -6.59 13.67
C ILE A 11 3.41 -8.01 13.89
N VAL A 12 3.17 -8.40 15.15
CA VAL A 12 2.65 -9.73 15.50
C VAL A 12 1.21 -9.90 14.99
N ALA A 13 0.34 -8.90 15.15
CA ALA A 13 -1.03 -8.95 14.64
C ALA A 13 -1.07 -9.01 13.11
N GLY A 14 -0.26 -8.19 12.44
CA GLY A 14 -0.10 -8.24 10.99
C GLY A 14 0.44 -9.60 10.51
N SER A 15 1.43 -10.15 11.22
CA SER A 15 1.99 -11.47 10.92
C SER A 15 1.00 -12.61 11.15
N ALA A 16 0.18 -12.53 12.21
CA ALA A 16 -0.83 -13.54 12.52
C ALA A 16 -1.85 -13.68 11.38
N ILE A 17 -2.31 -12.56 10.81
CA ILE A 17 -3.24 -12.59 9.68
C ILE A 17 -2.54 -13.10 8.42
N ASN A 18 -1.37 -12.55 8.10
CA ASN A 18 -0.76 -12.80 6.79
C ASN A 18 0.02 -14.12 6.68
N PHE A 19 0.57 -14.63 7.79
CA PHE A 19 1.30 -15.91 7.85
C PHE A 19 0.50 -16.96 8.62
N GLY A 20 -0.18 -16.57 9.69
CA GLY A 20 -0.94 -17.51 10.53
C GLY A 20 -2.14 -18.12 9.81
N LEU A 21 -2.91 -17.35 9.02
CA LEU A 21 -4.05 -17.91 8.26
C LEU A 21 -3.63 -18.99 7.25
N PRO A 22 -2.62 -18.77 6.36
CA PRO A 22 -2.10 -19.83 5.51
C PRO A 22 -1.63 -21.08 6.26
N VAL A 23 -1.03 -20.91 7.44
CA VAL A 23 -0.55 -22.02 8.27
C VAL A 23 -1.72 -22.79 8.92
N LEU A 24 -2.78 -22.09 9.33
CA LEU A 24 -3.93 -22.68 10.00
C LEU A 24 -4.87 -23.42 9.04
N PHE A 25 -5.14 -22.82 7.87
CA PHE A 25 -6.10 -23.35 6.89
C PHE A 25 -5.43 -24.09 5.72
N GLY A 26 -4.11 -24.00 5.61
CA GLY A 26 -3.38 -24.52 4.45
C GLY A 26 -3.30 -23.50 3.31
N ILE A 27 -2.24 -23.64 2.51
CA ILE A 27 -1.87 -22.70 1.45
C ILE A 27 -2.93 -22.67 0.34
N GLU A 28 -3.52 -23.80 -0.01
CA GLU A 28 -4.54 -23.88 -1.07
C GLU A 28 -5.86 -23.23 -0.67
N GLU A 29 -6.36 -23.53 0.53
CA GLU A 29 -7.63 -22.97 1.01
C GLU A 29 -7.54 -21.45 1.18
N TYR A 30 -6.41 -20.96 1.70
CA TYR A 30 -6.13 -19.53 1.75
C TYR A 30 -6.09 -18.90 0.35
N GLY A 31 -5.62 -19.64 -0.67
CA GLY A 31 -5.54 -19.18 -2.05
C GLY A 31 -6.93 -19.04 -2.68
N ARG A 32 -7.82 -20.01 -2.45
CA ARG A 32 -9.24 -19.94 -2.85
C ARG A 32 -9.95 -18.77 -2.18
N PHE A 33 -9.67 -18.56 -0.90
CA PHE A 33 -10.16 -17.39 -0.18
C PHE A 33 -9.66 -16.09 -0.83
N LEU A 34 -8.39 -15.98 -1.17
CA LEU A 34 -7.86 -14.78 -1.85
C LEU A 34 -8.55 -14.55 -3.20
N LYS A 35 -8.79 -15.57 -4.02
CA LYS A 35 -9.48 -15.40 -5.32
C LYS A 35 -10.86 -14.78 -5.19
N SER A 36 -11.60 -15.15 -4.15
CA SER A 36 -12.95 -14.66 -3.88
C SER A 36 -12.98 -13.34 -3.08
N ALA A 37 -12.01 -13.11 -2.19
CA ALA A 37 -12.01 -11.97 -1.27
C ALA A 37 -11.04 -10.84 -1.64
N VAL A 38 -10.18 -10.99 -2.65
CA VAL A 38 -9.15 -9.96 -2.96
C VAL A 38 -9.76 -8.59 -3.26
N LEU A 39 -10.95 -8.51 -3.85
CA LEU A 39 -11.62 -7.23 -4.09
C LEU A 39 -12.06 -6.57 -2.78
N VAL A 40 -12.55 -7.34 -1.82
CA VAL A 40 -12.81 -6.88 -0.45
C VAL A 40 -11.54 -6.35 0.20
N LEU A 41 -10.41 -7.04 0.03
CA LEU A 41 -9.11 -6.61 0.58
C LEU A 41 -8.58 -5.33 -0.09
N ILE A 42 -8.78 -5.16 -1.40
CA ILE A 42 -8.46 -3.91 -2.11
C ILE A 42 -9.28 -2.76 -1.56
N VAL A 43 -10.60 -2.93 -1.44
CA VAL A 43 -11.51 -1.90 -0.92
C VAL A 43 -11.16 -1.55 0.53
N HIS A 44 -10.89 -2.55 1.37
CA HIS A 44 -10.41 -2.34 2.73
C HIS A 44 -9.08 -1.56 2.76
N ARG A 45 -8.13 -1.88 1.88
CA ARG A 45 -6.85 -1.16 1.84
C ARG A 45 -7.01 0.28 1.34
N VAL A 46 -7.91 0.51 0.40
CA VAL A 46 -8.25 1.85 -0.09
C VAL A 46 -8.72 2.72 1.07
N ILE A 47 -9.59 2.19 1.95
CA ILE A 47 -10.11 2.97 3.07
C ILE A 47 -9.02 3.37 4.07
N ASP A 48 -8.07 2.47 4.34
CA ASP A 48 -6.95 2.74 5.24
C ASP A 48 -6.13 3.94 4.74
N ILE A 49 -5.83 3.95 3.44
CA ILE A 49 -5.07 5.02 2.79
C ILE A 49 -5.85 6.33 2.82
N LEU A 50 -7.16 6.29 2.54
CA LEU A 50 -8.01 7.48 2.58
C LEU A 50 -8.12 8.09 3.97
N ASN A 51 -8.07 7.24 5.00
CA ASN A 51 -8.19 7.68 6.39
C ASN A 51 -6.84 8.08 7.01
N GLU A 52 -5.69 7.66 6.46
CA GLU A 52 -4.36 8.03 6.96
C GLU A 52 -4.19 9.57 7.13
N PRO A 53 -4.56 10.42 6.16
CA PRO A 53 -4.48 11.88 6.31
C PRO A 53 -5.41 12.47 7.38
N LEU A 54 -6.48 11.76 7.78
CA LEU A 54 -7.38 12.27 8.82
C LEU A 54 -6.66 12.35 10.17
N LEU A 55 -5.69 11.45 10.43
CA LEU A 55 -4.90 11.45 11.66
C LEU A 55 -4.21 12.78 11.96
N SER A 56 -3.87 13.57 10.95
CA SER A 56 -3.19 14.85 11.12
C SER A 56 -4.11 16.08 11.08
N VAL A 57 -5.35 15.93 10.63
CA VAL A 57 -6.23 17.08 10.33
C VAL A 57 -7.50 17.11 11.20
N SER A 58 -7.99 15.97 11.69
CA SER A 58 -9.24 15.92 12.48
C SER A 58 -8.98 16.02 13.99
N SER A 59 -9.96 16.56 14.73
CA SER A 59 -9.97 16.49 16.19
C SER A 59 -10.11 15.02 16.67
N LYS A 60 -9.80 14.77 17.95
CA LYS A 60 -9.91 13.40 18.54
C LYS A 60 -11.35 12.92 18.55
N ASP A 61 -12.30 13.82 18.76
CA ASP A 61 -13.72 13.49 18.92
C ASP A 61 -14.42 13.26 17.58
N GLU A 62 -13.92 13.84 16.49
CA GLU A 62 -14.57 13.72 15.17
C GLU A 62 -13.97 12.61 14.30
N ILE A 63 -12.74 12.13 14.57
CA ILE A 63 -12.02 11.25 13.65
C ILE A 63 -12.77 9.94 13.34
N PHE A 64 -13.46 9.39 14.34
CA PHE A 64 -14.22 8.16 14.17
C PHE A 64 -15.36 8.37 13.15
N LEU A 65 -16.07 9.50 13.24
CA LEU A 65 -17.13 9.85 12.30
C LEU A 65 -16.58 10.10 10.89
N TYR A 66 -15.46 10.80 10.75
CA TYR A 66 -14.81 10.98 9.44
C TYR A 66 -14.42 9.65 8.80
N ALA A 67 -13.85 8.73 9.59
CA ALA A 67 -13.46 7.40 9.11
C ALA A 67 -14.68 6.58 8.68
N VAL A 68 -15.74 6.57 9.50
CA VAL A 68 -17.01 5.89 9.19
C VAL A 68 -17.66 6.50 7.94
N ALA A 69 -17.68 7.83 7.80
CA ALA A 69 -18.24 8.50 6.63
C ALA A 69 -17.50 8.12 5.34
N ASN A 70 -16.16 8.07 5.37
CA ASN A 70 -15.38 7.58 4.23
C ASN A 70 -15.70 6.10 3.93
N SER A 71 -15.84 5.26 4.96
CA SER A 71 -16.17 3.84 4.80
C SER A 71 -17.55 3.64 4.18
N LEU A 72 -18.54 4.42 4.61
CA LEU A 72 -19.89 4.40 4.05
C LEU A 72 -19.91 4.90 2.60
N LEU A 73 -19.19 5.97 2.30
CA LEU A 73 -19.05 6.47 0.92
C LEU A 73 -18.41 5.42 0.01
N LEU A 74 -17.37 4.73 0.48
CA LEU A 74 -16.74 3.65 -0.27
C LEU A 74 -17.68 2.46 -0.45
N LEU A 75 -18.42 2.06 0.60
CA LEU A 75 -19.44 1.02 0.51
C LEU A 75 -20.53 1.37 -0.51
N PHE A 76 -20.97 2.63 -0.55
CA PHE A 76 -21.94 3.10 -1.53
C PHE A 76 -21.39 3.04 -2.96
N LEU A 77 -20.15 3.50 -3.18
CA LEU A 77 -19.50 3.45 -4.50
C LEU A 77 -19.30 2.00 -4.98
N VAL A 78 -18.88 1.12 -4.07
CA VAL A 78 -18.64 -0.29 -4.36
C VAL A 78 -19.98 -1.03 -4.57
N GLY A 79 -21.00 -0.72 -3.78
CA GLY A 79 -22.37 -1.22 -3.94
C GLY A 79 -22.99 -0.79 -5.27
N GLY A 80 -22.87 0.49 -5.62
CA GLY A 80 -23.27 0.99 -6.94
C GLY A 80 -22.50 0.28 -8.06
N GLY A 81 -21.17 0.17 -7.92
CA GLY A 81 -20.33 -0.55 -8.88
C GLY A 81 -20.75 -2.01 -9.09
N ARG A 82 -21.16 -2.71 -8.03
CA ARG A 82 -21.72 -4.07 -8.14
C ARG A 82 -22.99 -4.11 -8.97
N LEU A 83 -23.89 -3.14 -8.80
CA LEU A 83 -25.14 -3.06 -9.57
C LEU A 83 -24.89 -2.83 -11.07
N PHE A 84 -23.86 -2.04 -11.43
CA PHE A 84 -23.57 -1.71 -12.82
C PHE A 84 -22.62 -2.68 -13.52
N PHE A 85 -21.68 -3.28 -12.79
CA PHE A 85 -20.57 -4.05 -13.39
C PHE A 85 -20.52 -5.52 -12.91
N ASN A 86 -21.49 -5.97 -12.10
CA ASN A 86 -21.62 -7.35 -11.63
C ASN A 86 -20.34 -7.96 -11.01
N PHE A 87 -19.54 -7.16 -10.30
CA PHE A 87 -18.38 -7.68 -9.56
C PHE A 87 -18.80 -8.44 -8.29
N GLU A 88 -18.16 -9.58 -8.03
CA GLU A 88 -18.36 -10.37 -6.81
C GLU A 88 -17.63 -9.72 -5.61
N ILE A 89 -18.40 -9.30 -4.60
CA ILE A 89 -17.87 -8.68 -3.37
C ILE A 89 -18.63 -9.24 -2.17
N ASP A 90 -17.89 -9.81 -1.22
CA ASP A 90 -18.40 -10.26 0.07
C ASP A 90 -18.55 -9.05 1.03
N PHE A 91 -19.74 -8.44 1.01
CA PHE A 91 -20.08 -7.32 1.89
C PHE A 91 -20.08 -7.71 3.37
N PHE A 92 -20.36 -8.98 3.70
CA PHE A 92 -20.35 -9.47 5.07
C PHE A 92 -18.93 -9.53 5.64
N LEU A 93 -17.92 -9.77 4.80
CA LEU A 93 -16.53 -9.62 5.18
C LEU A 93 -16.07 -8.16 5.17
N LEU A 94 -16.50 -7.37 4.18
CA LEU A 94 -16.05 -5.99 4.02
C LEU A 94 -16.46 -5.11 5.21
N PHE A 95 -17.71 -5.18 5.64
CA PHE A 95 -18.23 -4.35 6.72
C PHE A 95 -17.43 -4.45 8.05
N PRO A 96 -17.19 -5.65 8.62
CA PRO A 96 -16.41 -5.76 9.85
C PRO A 96 -14.96 -5.31 9.70
N LEU A 97 -14.34 -5.53 8.54
CA LEU A 97 -12.99 -5.03 8.26
C LEU A 97 -12.96 -3.50 8.27
N LEU A 98 -13.92 -2.84 7.61
CA LEU A 98 -14.04 -1.38 7.61
C LEU A 98 -14.27 -0.82 9.02
N LEU A 99 -15.13 -1.46 9.81
CA LEU A 99 -15.42 -1.06 11.18
C LEU A 99 -14.16 -1.18 12.07
N SER A 100 -13.45 -2.31 11.96
CA SER A 100 -12.16 -2.53 12.62
C SER A 100 -11.13 -1.47 12.23
N GLY A 101 -11.04 -1.13 10.94
CA GLY A 101 -10.21 -0.04 10.44
C GLY A 101 -10.55 1.30 11.10
N CYS A 102 -11.82 1.70 11.09
CA CYS A 102 -12.30 2.95 11.70
C CYS A 102 -11.95 3.04 13.20
N TYR A 103 -12.20 1.96 13.93
CA TYR A 103 -11.91 1.89 15.36
C TYR A 103 -10.41 1.97 15.64
N SER A 104 -9.58 1.31 14.84
CA SER A 104 -8.12 1.40 14.97
C SER A 104 -7.61 2.84 14.78
N ILE A 105 -8.14 3.55 13.78
CA ILE A 105 -7.79 4.95 13.48
C ILE A 105 -8.18 5.87 14.64
N PHE A 106 -9.37 5.66 15.20
CA PHE A 106 -9.81 6.37 16.40
C PHE A 106 -8.84 6.17 17.57
N LEU A 107 -8.49 4.92 17.90
CA LEU A 107 -7.54 4.63 18.98
C LEU A 107 -6.15 5.25 18.74
N PHE A 108 -5.67 5.26 17.49
CA PHE A 108 -4.41 5.91 17.14
C PHE A 108 -4.44 7.42 17.37
N ARG A 109 -5.54 8.10 17.03
CA ARG A 109 -5.67 9.55 17.19
C ARG A 109 -5.95 9.98 18.62
N SER A 110 -6.65 9.15 19.39
CA SER A 110 -6.92 9.43 20.82
C SER A 110 -5.64 9.49 21.66
N GLU A 111 -4.50 9.01 21.14
CA GLU A 111 -3.17 8.97 21.78
C GLU A 111 -3.13 8.20 23.12
N LYS A 112 -4.23 7.51 23.45
CA LYS A 112 -4.32 6.61 24.61
C LYS A 112 -3.60 5.30 24.26
N LEU A 113 -2.29 5.28 24.43
CA LEU A 113 -1.44 4.11 24.16
C LEU A 113 -1.89 2.87 24.96
N SER A 114 -2.53 3.03 26.12
CA SER A 114 -3.14 1.94 26.90
C SER A 114 -4.29 1.27 26.15
N ALA A 115 -5.21 2.05 25.60
CA ALA A 115 -6.37 1.56 24.85
C ALA A 115 -5.95 0.81 23.59
N LEU A 116 -4.97 1.35 22.85
CA LEU A 116 -4.42 0.68 21.67
C LEU A 116 -3.75 -0.66 22.01
N LYS A 117 -2.99 -0.73 23.12
CA LYS A 117 -2.42 -2.00 23.61
C LYS A 117 -3.52 -3.00 23.95
N GLY A 118 -4.55 -2.57 24.67
CA GLY A 118 -5.69 -3.42 25.03
C GLY A 118 -6.39 -4.00 23.81
N TYR A 119 -6.64 -3.17 22.80
CA TYR A 119 -7.25 -3.60 21.54
C TYR A 119 -6.41 -4.65 20.82
N LEU A 120 -5.09 -4.41 20.69
CA LEU A 120 -4.20 -5.35 20.00
C LEU A 120 -4.05 -6.68 20.76
N LEU A 121 -4.00 -6.64 22.09
CA LEU A 121 -3.99 -7.84 22.92
C LEU A 121 -5.30 -8.62 22.76
N CYS A 122 -6.45 -7.95 22.84
CA CYS A 122 -7.76 -8.55 22.61
C CYS A 122 -7.83 -9.20 21.22
N TYR A 123 -7.40 -8.49 20.18
CA TYR A 123 -7.33 -9.00 18.82
C TYR A 123 -6.48 -10.28 18.71
N LEU A 124 -5.28 -10.29 19.30
CA LEU A 124 -4.39 -11.45 19.31
C LEU A 124 -4.95 -12.62 20.14
N THR A 125 -5.61 -12.34 21.26
CA THR A 125 -6.25 -13.37 22.09
C THR A 125 -7.41 -14.03 21.34
N ILE A 126 -8.26 -13.25 20.68
CA ILE A 126 -9.35 -13.79 19.85
C ILE A 126 -8.78 -14.60 18.69
N PHE A 127 -7.73 -14.11 18.03
CA PHE A 127 -7.04 -14.86 16.99
C PHE A 127 -6.52 -16.21 17.52
N ALA A 128 -5.81 -16.23 18.65
CA ALA A 128 -5.29 -17.45 19.24
C ALA A 128 -6.41 -18.43 19.64
N PHE A 129 -7.51 -17.91 20.21
CA PHE A 129 -8.67 -18.73 20.58
C PHE A 129 -9.33 -19.37 19.36
N LEU A 130 -9.57 -18.61 18.29
CA LEU A 130 -10.12 -19.14 17.04
C LEU A 130 -9.17 -20.13 16.38
N ALA A 131 -7.85 -19.89 16.44
CA ALA A 131 -6.84 -20.81 15.93
C ALA A 131 -6.87 -22.16 16.68
N LEU A 132 -7.04 -22.13 18.00
CA LEU A 132 -7.23 -23.35 18.82
C LEU A 132 -8.53 -24.08 18.45
N PHE A 133 -9.61 -23.34 18.20
CA PHE A 133 -10.89 -23.91 17.77
C PHE A 133 -10.77 -24.64 16.42
N VAL A 134 -10.11 -24.02 15.43
CA VAL A 134 -9.83 -24.65 14.12
C VAL A 134 -8.99 -25.91 14.30
N LYS A 135 -7.90 -25.84 15.08
CA LYS A 135 -7.05 -27.01 15.36
C LYS A 135 -7.77 -28.11 16.13
N GLY A 136 -8.76 -27.76 16.94
CA GLY A 136 -9.64 -28.70 17.65
C GLY A 136 -10.69 -29.38 16.76
N GLY A 137 -10.66 -29.16 15.44
CA GLY A 137 -11.60 -29.77 14.48
C GLY A 137 -12.81 -28.89 14.15
N GLY A 138 -12.85 -27.65 14.62
CA GLY A 138 -13.91 -26.70 14.28
C GLY A 138 -13.88 -26.31 12.79
N GLN A 139 -15.00 -26.50 12.10
CA GLN A 139 -15.13 -26.10 10.69
C GLN A 139 -15.59 -24.65 10.58
N ILE A 140 -14.66 -23.76 10.23
CA ILE A 140 -14.94 -22.34 9.95
C ILE A 140 -14.17 -21.94 8.70
N SER A 141 -14.78 -21.20 7.78
CA SER A 141 -14.07 -20.69 6.61
C SER A 141 -13.18 -19.49 6.97
N VAL A 142 -12.15 -19.24 6.17
CA VAL A 142 -11.25 -18.08 6.35
C VAL A 142 -12.02 -16.75 6.41
N SER A 143 -13.04 -16.56 5.57
CA SER A 143 -13.89 -15.35 5.59
C SER A 143 -14.60 -15.20 6.94
N ARG A 144 -15.28 -16.25 7.43
CA ARG A 144 -15.98 -16.22 8.72
C ARG A 144 -15.01 -16.03 9.89
N TYR A 145 -13.83 -16.63 9.83
CA TYR A 145 -12.78 -16.43 10.82
C TYR A 145 -12.41 -14.95 10.95
N LEU A 146 -12.18 -14.28 9.83
CA LEU A 146 -11.88 -12.84 9.80
C LEU A 146 -13.05 -11.98 10.27
N GLN A 147 -14.29 -12.33 9.89
CA GLN A 147 -15.49 -11.63 10.37
C GLN A 147 -15.61 -11.68 11.89
N VAL A 148 -15.50 -12.89 12.49
CA VAL A 148 -15.57 -13.07 13.95
C VAL A 148 -14.44 -12.33 14.63
N LEU A 149 -13.21 -12.46 14.12
CA LEU A 149 -12.04 -11.78 14.66
C LEU A 149 -12.25 -10.26 14.70
N SER A 150 -12.73 -9.65 13.62
CA SER A 150 -12.97 -8.21 13.54
C SER A 150 -14.17 -7.76 14.38
N TYR A 151 -15.31 -8.44 14.31
CA TYR A 151 -16.49 -8.05 15.10
C TYR A 151 -16.27 -8.19 16.60
N VAL A 152 -15.72 -9.32 17.04
CA VAL A 152 -15.53 -9.58 18.47
C VAL A 152 -14.45 -8.66 19.04
N SER A 153 -13.35 -8.42 18.30
CA SER A 153 -12.31 -7.50 18.78
C SER A 153 -12.82 -6.07 18.91
N VAL A 154 -13.59 -5.57 17.94
CA VAL A 154 -14.22 -4.24 18.03
C VAL A 154 -15.25 -4.20 19.14
N GLY A 155 -16.15 -5.17 19.22
CA GLY A 155 -17.23 -5.20 20.22
C GLY A 155 -16.71 -5.24 21.66
N VAL A 156 -15.77 -6.14 21.95
CA VAL A 156 -15.11 -6.20 23.26
C VAL A 156 -14.40 -4.88 23.57
N SER A 157 -13.77 -4.27 22.57
CA SER A 157 -13.01 -3.04 22.79
C SER A 157 -13.89 -1.81 23.01
N LEU A 158 -15.04 -1.73 22.33
CA LEU A 158 -16.02 -0.67 22.58
C LEU A 158 -16.62 -0.76 23.99
N ILE A 159 -16.83 -1.97 24.50
CA ILE A 159 -17.42 -2.21 25.83
C ILE A 159 -16.39 -1.98 26.95
N PHE A 160 -15.18 -2.51 26.80
CA PHE A 160 -14.22 -2.62 27.90
C PHE A 160 -13.01 -1.70 27.81
N ILE A 161 -12.79 -1.04 26.67
CA ILE A 161 -11.57 -0.25 26.45
C ILE A 161 -11.89 1.24 26.30
N GLU A 162 -12.56 1.62 25.21
CA GLU A 162 -12.86 3.03 24.93
C GLU A 162 -13.98 3.13 23.90
N ALA A 163 -15.03 3.87 24.22
CA ALA A 163 -16.07 4.23 23.28
C ALA A 163 -15.84 5.66 22.73
N PRO A 164 -16.15 5.92 21.45
CA PRO A 164 -16.14 7.29 20.93
C PRO A 164 -17.19 8.14 21.66
N THR A 165 -16.77 9.33 22.11
CA THR A 165 -17.53 10.20 23.03
C THR A 165 -18.49 11.17 22.33
N SER A 166 -18.34 11.41 21.02
CA SER A 166 -19.16 12.35 20.25
C SER A 166 -19.62 11.74 18.92
N CYS A 167 -20.94 11.77 18.69
CA CYS A 167 -21.59 11.37 17.44
C CYS A 167 -22.37 12.54 16.82
N LYS A 168 -21.79 13.74 16.76
CA LYS A 168 -22.40 14.84 16.00
C LYS A 168 -21.94 14.79 14.55
N ILE A 169 -22.84 14.34 13.68
CA ILE A 169 -22.62 14.33 12.24
C ILE A 169 -22.81 15.75 11.73
N ASP A 170 -21.73 16.34 11.21
CA ASP A 170 -21.78 17.62 10.49
C ASP A 170 -21.82 17.35 8.99
N MET A 171 -22.76 17.95 8.26
CA MET A 171 -22.83 17.83 6.79
C MET A 171 -21.58 18.40 6.10
N GLN A 172 -20.94 19.41 6.71
CA GLN A 172 -19.69 19.97 6.22
C GLN A 172 -18.53 18.96 6.25
N MET A 173 -18.61 17.98 7.17
CA MET A 173 -17.70 16.83 7.27
C MET A 173 -17.76 15.99 5.98
N PHE A 174 -18.96 15.64 5.55
CA PHE A 174 -19.22 14.78 4.39
C PHE A 174 -18.70 15.42 3.09
N PHE A 175 -18.98 16.71 2.86
CA PHE A 175 -18.48 17.43 1.69
C PHE A 175 -16.95 17.53 1.68
N THR A 176 -16.33 17.69 2.86
CA THR A 176 -14.88 17.73 2.98
C THR A 176 -14.25 16.39 2.64
N CYS A 177 -14.86 15.28 3.09
CA CYS A 177 -14.47 13.92 2.70
C CYS A 177 -14.58 13.71 1.19
N LEU A 178 -15.73 14.04 0.60
CA LEU A 178 -16.01 13.88 -0.83
C LEU A 178 -14.97 14.62 -1.69
N LYS A 179 -14.59 15.84 -1.31
CA LYS A 179 -13.60 16.65 -2.03
C LYS A 179 -12.17 16.08 -1.93
N ARG A 180 -11.83 15.43 -0.82
CA ARG A 180 -10.48 14.86 -0.59
C ARG A 180 -10.34 13.44 -1.11
N PHE A 181 -11.45 12.71 -1.21
CA PHE A 181 -11.51 11.33 -1.66
C PHE A 181 -10.72 11.05 -2.97
N PRO A 182 -10.91 11.79 -4.09
CA PRO A 182 -10.20 11.49 -5.33
C PRO A 182 -8.69 11.70 -5.21
N ILE A 183 -8.26 12.69 -4.41
CA ILE A 183 -6.84 12.96 -4.18
C ILE A 183 -6.23 11.85 -3.32
N GLY A 184 -6.92 11.42 -2.26
CA GLY A 184 -6.46 10.34 -1.39
C GLY A 184 -6.38 8.99 -2.13
N LEU A 185 -7.35 8.71 -3.01
CA LEU A 185 -7.30 7.54 -3.90
C LEU A 185 -6.05 7.59 -4.78
N GLY A 186 -5.81 8.71 -5.46
CA GLY A 186 -4.65 8.86 -6.34
C GLY A 186 -3.32 8.64 -5.63
N VAL A 187 -3.15 9.19 -4.43
CA VAL A 187 -1.94 9.03 -3.62
C VAL A 187 -1.73 7.58 -3.15
N GLY A 188 -2.80 6.79 -2.99
CA GLY A 188 -2.73 5.39 -2.58
C GLY A 188 -2.48 4.38 -3.69
N LEU A 189 -2.70 4.76 -4.96
CA LEU A 189 -2.71 3.84 -6.09
C LEU A 189 -1.40 3.06 -6.24
N SER A 190 -0.24 3.69 -6.04
CA SER A 190 1.06 3.01 -6.11
C SER A 190 1.16 1.89 -5.07
N THR A 191 0.83 2.18 -3.82
CA THR A 191 0.87 1.19 -2.72
C THR A 191 -0.18 0.09 -2.90
N LEU A 192 -1.37 0.42 -3.40
CA LEU A 192 -2.42 -0.56 -3.73
C LEU A 192 -2.00 -1.47 -4.87
N PHE A 193 -1.32 -0.90 -5.86
CA PHE A 193 -0.89 -1.61 -7.05
C PHE A 193 0.05 -2.77 -6.69
N PHE A 194 1.12 -2.47 -5.97
CA PHE A 194 2.13 -3.46 -5.57
C PHE A 194 1.75 -4.31 -4.36
N SER A 195 0.55 -4.18 -3.79
CA SER A 195 0.11 -4.99 -2.64
C SER A 195 -1.08 -5.89 -2.93
N TYR A 196 -2.14 -5.37 -3.56
CA TYR A 196 -3.39 -6.11 -3.75
C TYR A 196 -3.88 -6.12 -5.21
N LEU A 197 -3.67 -5.05 -5.99
CA LEU A 197 -4.10 -5.07 -7.40
C LEU A 197 -3.27 -6.06 -8.23
N LEU A 198 -1.97 -6.20 -7.97
CA LEU A 198 -1.17 -7.22 -8.65
C LEU A 198 -1.63 -8.64 -8.30
N ILE A 199 -2.04 -8.88 -7.05
CA ILE A 199 -2.62 -10.17 -6.63
C ILE A 199 -3.94 -10.41 -7.40
N TRP A 200 -4.82 -9.42 -7.43
CA TRP A 200 -6.07 -9.50 -8.17
C TRP A 200 -5.84 -9.74 -9.66
N ALA A 201 -4.89 -9.03 -10.26
CA ALA A 201 -4.51 -9.18 -11.66
C ALA A 201 -3.93 -10.56 -11.97
N SER A 202 -3.23 -11.16 -11.02
CA SER A 202 -2.61 -12.47 -11.18
C SER A 202 -3.55 -13.64 -10.87
N LYS A 203 -4.75 -13.37 -10.33
CA LYS A 203 -5.65 -14.42 -9.80
C LYS A 203 -6.12 -15.42 -10.85
N SER A 204 -6.27 -14.99 -12.10
CA SER A 204 -6.68 -15.83 -13.23
C SER A 204 -5.52 -16.66 -13.80
N TYR A 205 -4.28 -16.18 -13.62
CA TYR A 205 -3.08 -16.82 -14.16
C TYR A 205 -2.42 -17.80 -13.19
N LEU A 206 -2.70 -17.69 -11.89
CA LEU A 206 -2.02 -18.43 -10.84
C LEU A 206 -2.89 -19.52 -10.21
N ALA A 207 -2.24 -20.64 -9.87
CA ALA A 207 -2.83 -21.64 -9.00
C ALA A 207 -3.07 -21.06 -7.59
N ASP A 208 -3.97 -21.66 -6.83
CA ASP A 208 -4.33 -21.18 -5.48
C ASP A 208 -3.11 -21.12 -4.56
N SER A 209 -2.24 -22.13 -4.64
CA SER A 209 -1.01 -22.21 -3.85
C SER A 209 0.00 -21.11 -4.19
N GLU A 210 0.11 -20.75 -5.48
CA GLU A 210 0.98 -19.68 -5.97
C GLU A 210 0.48 -18.30 -5.54
N LEU A 211 -0.85 -18.09 -5.59
CA LEU A 211 -1.48 -16.84 -5.17
C LEU A 211 -1.27 -16.60 -3.66
N SER A 212 -1.41 -17.65 -2.86
CA SER A 212 -1.09 -17.62 -1.42
C SER A 212 0.37 -17.30 -1.16
N GLY A 213 1.29 -17.95 -1.86
CA GLY A 213 2.72 -17.67 -1.74
C GLY A 213 3.05 -16.22 -2.10
N LEU A 214 2.41 -15.66 -3.12
CA LEU A 214 2.58 -14.26 -3.52
C LEU A 214 2.11 -13.32 -2.40
N LYS A 215 0.96 -13.61 -1.78
CA LYS A 215 0.45 -12.82 -0.65
C LYS A 215 1.37 -12.89 0.57
N ILE A 216 1.89 -14.06 0.90
CA ILE A 216 2.87 -14.28 1.97
C ILE A 216 4.14 -13.46 1.72
N LEU A 217 4.62 -13.45 0.47
CA LEU A 217 5.80 -12.66 0.11
C LEU A 217 5.54 -11.16 0.28
N PHE A 218 4.41 -10.65 -0.21
CA PHE A 218 4.04 -9.25 0.01
C PHE A 218 3.87 -8.90 1.49
N ALA A 219 3.41 -9.85 2.31
CA ALA A 219 3.38 -9.65 3.74
C ALA A 219 4.78 -9.58 4.37
N GLY A 220 5.74 -10.39 3.89
CA GLY A 220 7.14 -10.29 4.28
C GLY A 220 7.75 -8.92 3.92
N LEU A 221 7.41 -8.39 2.74
CA LEU A 221 7.79 -7.03 2.34
C LEU A 221 7.15 -5.95 3.21
N GLN A 222 5.89 -6.15 3.59
CA GLN A 222 5.20 -5.23 4.49
C GLN A 222 5.76 -5.30 5.92
N ALA A 223 6.22 -6.48 6.37
CA ALA A 223 6.89 -6.64 7.65
C ALA A 223 8.28 -5.97 7.66
N SER A 224 9.05 -6.10 6.59
CA SER A 224 10.37 -5.43 6.48
C SER A 224 10.26 -3.91 6.47
N LEU A 225 9.20 -3.36 5.86
CA LEU A 225 8.80 -1.97 6.01
C LEU A 225 8.61 -1.52 7.46
N MET A 226 7.99 -2.36 8.28
CA MET A 226 7.75 -2.07 9.70
C MET A 226 9.03 -2.20 10.54
N LEU A 227 9.99 -3.01 10.09
CA LEU A 227 11.32 -3.18 10.68
C LEU A 227 12.33 -2.14 10.19
N TYR A 228 11.98 -1.35 9.17
CA TYR A 228 12.86 -0.32 8.64
C TYR A 228 13.29 0.66 9.76
N PRO A 229 14.60 0.93 9.95
CA PRO A 229 15.13 1.60 11.15
C PRO A 229 14.52 2.98 11.42
N MET A 230 14.01 3.65 10.39
CA MET A 230 13.17 4.82 10.54
C MET A 230 11.76 4.50 10.07
N SER A 231 10.79 4.40 10.99
CA SER A 231 9.39 4.25 10.56
C SER A 231 9.01 5.36 9.57
N MET A 232 8.23 5.03 8.54
CA MET A 232 7.85 6.00 7.49
C MET A 232 7.21 7.30 8.04
N LYS A 233 6.53 7.20 9.19
CA LYS A 233 5.97 8.35 9.91
C LYS A 233 7.05 9.28 10.50
N HIS A 234 8.16 8.72 10.99
CA HIS A 234 9.30 9.50 11.49
C HIS A 234 10.12 10.12 10.35
N VAL A 235 10.24 9.43 9.22
CA VAL A 235 10.84 9.99 7.99
C VAL A 235 10.05 11.22 7.53
N GLN A 236 8.72 11.13 7.52
CA GLN A 236 7.84 12.25 7.18
C GLN A 236 8.01 13.43 8.15
N GLN A 237 8.16 13.17 9.45
CA GLN A 237 8.46 14.21 10.45
C GLN A 237 9.86 14.82 10.28
N SER A 238 10.86 14.03 9.88
CA SER A 238 12.20 14.51 9.57
C SER A 238 12.18 15.47 8.37
N PHE A 239 11.41 15.16 7.32
CA PHE A 239 11.27 16.05 6.16
C PHE A 239 10.60 17.39 6.49
N LEU A 240 9.69 17.40 7.47
CA LEU A 240 9.09 18.64 7.97
C LEU A 240 10.09 19.50 8.75
N LYS A 241 11.00 18.89 9.52
CA LYS A 241 11.97 19.59 10.38
C LYS A 241 13.25 20.02 9.65
N ASN A 242 13.90 19.11 8.93
CA ASN A 242 15.25 19.28 8.39
C ASN A 242 15.23 19.62 6.89
N LYS A 243 14.58 20.73 6.52
CA LYS A 243 14.42 21.23 5.13
C LYS A 243 15.40 20.60 4.11
N SER A 244 14.88 19.77 3.20
CA SER A 244 15.49 19.24 1.96
C SER A 244 16.86 18.53 1.96
N SER A 245 17.77 18.80 2.91
CA SER A 245 19.14 18.26 2.95
C SER A 245 19.22 16.81 3.44
N SER A 246 18.18 16.33 4.12
CA SER A 246 18.11 14.94 4.62
C SER A 246 17.57 13.93 3.61
N LEU A 247 17.11 14.37 2.43
CA LEU A 247 16.39 13.48 1.48
C LEU A 247 17.32 12.46 0.82
N LEU A 248 18.42 12.89 0.20
CA LEU A 248 19.29 11.99 -0.56
C LEU A 248 19.92 10.89 0.31
N PRO A 249 20.46 11.18 1.51
CA PRO A 249 21.03 10.13 2.36
C PRO A 249 19.98 9.09 2.77
N GLN A 250 18.73 9.52 3.03
CA GLN A 250 17.63 8.62 3.38
C GLN A 250 17.20 7.74 2.19
N LEU A 251 17.12 8.31 0.98
CA LEU A 251 16.83 7.56 -0.23
C LEU A 251 17.92 6.50 -0.50
N LEU A 252 19.19 6.86 -0.40
CA LEU A 252 20.29 5.91 -0.61
C LEU A 252 20.30 4.79 0.43
N PHE A 253 20.14 5.12 1.72
CA PHE A 253 20.06 4.12 2.77
C PHE A 253 18.87 3.17 2.58
N SER A 254 17.70 3.70 2.19
CA SER A 254 16.52 2.88 1.88
C SER A 254 16.76 1.91 0.73
N MET A 255 17.39 2.36 -0.36
CA MET A 255 17.68 1.51 -1.52
C MET A 255 18.58 0.36 -1.13
N ILE A 256 19.65 0.62 -0.36
CA ILE A 256 20.58 -0.42 0.11
C ILE A 256 19.85 -1.40 1.05
N TYR A 257 19.09 -0.89 2.02
CA TYR A 257 18.35 -1.73 2.96
C TYR A 257 17.36 -2.65 2.23
N PHE A 258 16.55 -2.10 1.33
CA PHE A 258 15.54 -2.87 0.64
C PHE A 258 16.12 -3.78 -0.45
N LEU A 259 17.29 -3.45 -1.00
CA LEU A 259 18.06 -4.39 -1.83
C LEU A 259 18.50 -5.61 -1.01
N LEU A 260 19.04 -5.40 0.20
CA LEU A 260 19.40 -6.50 1.11
C LEU A 260 18.19 -7.35 1.47
N ILE A 261 17.05 -6.72 1.80
CA ILE A 261 15.80 -7.44 2.06
C ILE A 261 15.37 -8.27 0.84
N SER A 262 15.50 -7.71 -0.37
CA SER A 262 15.14 -8.42 -1.60
C SER A 262 16.00 -9.66 -1.81
N ILE A 263 17.31 -9.56 -1.52
CA ILE A 263 18.23 -10.70 -1.56
C ILE A 263 17.84 -11.75 -0.52
N VAL A 264 17.54 -11.33 0.72
CA VAL A 264 17.11 -12.24 1.80
C VAL A 264 15.81 -12.95 1.43
N LEU A 265 14.82 -12.26 0.88
CA LEU A 265 13.56 -12.86 0.44
C LEU A 265 13.78 -13.87 -0.71
N THR A 266 14.72 -13.58 -1.61
CA THR A 266 15.08 -14.51 -2.69
C THR A 266 15.78 -15.75 -2.16
N LEU A 267 16.64 -15.61 -1.15
CA LEU A 267 17.27 -16.74 -0.47
C LEU A 267 16.24 -17.56 0.30
N LEU A 268 15.33 -16.91 1.04
CA LEU A 268 14.25 -17.57 1.77
C LEU A 268 13.34 -18.36 0.83
N ASP A 269 13.06 -17.86 -0.37
CA ASP A 269 12.34 -18.62 -1.40
C ASP A 269 13.11 -19.86 -1.87
N PHE A 270 14.42 -19.74 -2.10
CA PHE A 270 15.25 -20.88 -2.45
C PHE A 270 15.14 -21.99 -1.38
N PHE A 271 15.16 -21.61 -0.10
CA PHE A 271 14.92 -22.54 0.99
C PHE A 271 13.47 -23.04 1.02
N ALA A 272 12.48 -22.16 0.85
CA ALA A 272 11.06 -22.50 0.90
C ALA A 272 10.63 -23.47 -0.22
N ARG A 273 11.14 -23.31 -1.44
CA ARG A 273 10.94 -24.25 -2.55
C ARG A 273 11.51 -25.63 -2.22
N ARG A 274 12.66 -25.66 -1.56
CA ARG A 274 13.38 -26.91 -1.27
C ARG A 274 12.77 -27.69 -0.10
N TYR A 275 12.17 -27.00 0.88
CA TYR A 275 11.70 -27.62 2.13
C TYR A 275 10.18 -27.54 2.35
N PHE A 276 9.47 -26.58 1.74
CA PHE A 276 8.04 -26.33 2.00
C PHE A 276 7.14 -26.45 0.76
N PHE A 277 7.66 -26.96 -0.38
CA PHE A 277 6.91 -27.19 -1.62
C PHE A 277 6.12 -25.96 -2.15
N LEU A 278 6.58 -24.75 -1.83
CA LEU A 278 6.02 -23.51 -2.37
C LEU A 278 6.46 -23.34 -3.83
N ASN A 279 5.59 -23.72 -4.77
CA ASN A 279 5.86 -23.62 -6.21
C ASN A 279 5.58 -22.22 -6.76
N LEU A 280 6.24 -21.17 -6.25
CA LEU A 280 6.03 -19.83 -6.80
C LEU A 280 6.61 -19.70 -8.23
N PRO A 281 6.01 -18.94 -9.16
CA PRO A 281 6.57 -18.78 -10.49
C PRO A 281 7.92 -18.05 -10.42
N LYS A 282 8.97 -18.59 -11.06
CA LYS A 282 10.31 -17.97 -11.10
C LYS A 282 10.29 -16.52 -11.60
N ALA A 283 9.36 -16.20 -12.50
CA ALA A 283 9.16 -14.87 -13.05
C ALA A 283 8.85 -13.80 -11.98
N PHE A 284 8.19 -14.17 -10.87
CA PHE A 284 7.91 -13.23 -9.79
C PHE A 284 9.15 -12.80 -9.03
N PHE A 285 10.11 -13.70 -8.81
CA PHE A 285 11.33 -13.36 -8.08
C PHE A 285 12.27 -12.49 -8.91
N MET A 286 12.38 -12.79 -10.20
CA MET A 286 13.11 -11.94 -11.14
C MET A 286 12.52 -10.52 -11.20
N PHE A 287 11.21 -10.39 -11.01
CA PHE A 287 10.53 -9.09 -10.92
C PHE A 287 10.76 -8.42 -9.54
N LEU A 288 10.60 -9.15 -8.45
CA LEU A 288 10.64 -8.61 -7.09
C LEU A 288 12.02 -8.05 -6.73
N LEU A 289 13.08 -8.77 -7.07
CA LEU A 289 14.46 -8.40 -6.72
C LEU A 289 14.81 -6.95 -7.13
N PRO A 290 14.57 -6.52 -8.39
CA PRO A 290 14.77 -5.13 -8.78
C PRO A 290 13.59 -4.20 -8.45
N ALA A 291 12.35 -4.70 -8.34
CA ALA A 291 11.18 -3.85 -8.10
C ALA A 291 11.13 -3.31 -6.67
N ILE A 292 11.53 -4.11 -5.67
CA ILE A 292 11.40 -3.76 -4.26
C ILE A 292 12.17 -2.46 -3.89
N PRO A 293 13.46 -2.29 -4.22
CA PRO A 293 14.18 -1.05 -3.90
C PRO A 293 13.54 0.19 -4.55
N VAL A 294 13.06 0.05 -5.79
CA VAL A 294 12.41 1.14 -6.53
C VAL A 294 11.03 1.47 -5.95
N PHE A 295 10.28 0.45 -5.54
CA PHE A 295 8.99 0.64 -4.86
C PHE A 295 9.15 1.44 -3.57
N PHE A 296 10.17 1.14 -2.78
CA PHE A 296 10.43 1.88 -1.54
C PHE A 296 10.97 3.28 -1.76
N LEU A 297 11.77 3.48 -2.81
CA LEU A 297 12.14 4.81 -3.28
C LEU A 297 10.87 5.63 -3.60
N VAL A 298 9.95 5.07 -4.37
CA VAL A 298 8.67 5.70 -4.73
C VAL A 298 7.89 6.10 -3.49
N ILE A 299 7.72 5.18 -2.52
CA ILE A 299 7.01 5.48 -1.26
C ILE A 299 7.65 6.67 -0.53
N LEU A 300 8.97 6.72 -0.43
CA LEU A 300 9.66 7.81 0.25
C LEU A 300 9.49 9.14 -0.47
N LEU A 301 9.59 9.14 -1.79
CA LEU A 301 9.38 10.32 -2.63
C LEU A 301 7.94 10.82 -2.54
N GLU A 302 6.96 9.91 -2.54
CA GLU A 302 5.56 10.25 -2.30
C GLU A 302 5.43 10.98 -0.97
N ARG A 303 5.88 10.38 0.14
CA ARG A 303 5.80 11.00 1.47
C ARG A 303 6.53 12.34 1.52
N PHE A 304 7.68 12.50 0.87
CA PHE A 304 8.35 13.79 0.76
C PHE A 304 7.47 14.84 0.06
N LEU A 305 6.88 14.52 -1.09
CA LEU A 305 6.01 15.45 -1.83
C LEU A 305 4.71 15.78 -1.09
N ILE A 306 4.19 14.82 -0.31
CA ILE A 306 3.09 15.05 0.64
C ILE A 306 3.48 16.14 1.65
N THR A 307 4.69 16.08 2.23
CA THR A 307 5.15 17.13 3.17
C THR A 307 5.33 18.51 2.53
N ARG A 308 5.48 18.56 1.20
CA ARG A 308 5.55 19.80 0.41
C ARG A 308 4.20 20.26 -0.15
N ASN A 309 3.10 19.65 0.32
CA ASN A 309 1.73 19.96 -0.07
C ASN A 309 1.44 19.77 -1.58
N GLN A 310 2.14 18.83 -2.23
CA GLN A 310 1.99 18.53 -3.66
C GLN A 310 1.03 17.35 -3.93
N MET A 311 0.05 17.13 -3.06
CA MET A 311 -0.90 16.00 -3.10
C MET A 311 -1.64 15.88 -4.44
N LYS A 312 -2.05 17.01 -5.02
CA LYS A 312 -2.78 17.04 -6.30
C LYS A 312 -1.92 16.52 -7.45
N LEU A 313 -0.67 16.98 -7.53
CA LEU A 313 0.23 16.50 -8.57
C LEU A 313 0.52 15.02 -8.38
N LEU A 314 0.77 14.60 -7.13
CA LEU A 314 1.03 13.21 -6.82
C LEU A 314 -0.13 12.32 -7.28
N ALA A 315 -1.37 12.69 -6.95
CA ALA A 315 -2.56 11.98 -7.40
C ALA A 315 -2.66 11.88 -8.93
N ILE A 316 -2.38 12.97 -9.65
CA ILE A 316 -2.39 12.99 -11.13
C ILE A 316 -1.30 12.09 -11.69
N THR A 317 -0.07 12.16 -11.16
CA THR A 317 1.04 11.32 -11.62
C THR A 317 0.77 9.85 -11.35
N SER A 318 0.33 9.48 -10.15
CA SER A 318 -0.02 8.09 -9.83
C SER A 318 -1.13 7.57 -10.73
N ALA A 319 -2.19 8.35 -10.93
CA ALA A 319 -3.28 7.99 -11.83
C ALA A 319 -2.77 7.77 -13.27
N ALA A 320 -1.94 8.68 -13.78
CA ALA A 320 -1.39 8.58 -15.13
C ALA A 320 -0.54 7.32 -15.37
N PHE A 321 0.20 6.85 -14.36
CA PHE A 321 1.03 5.65 -14.48
C PHE A 321 0.27 4.35 -14.17
N PHE A 322 -0.63 4.35 -13.19
CA PHE A 322 -1.28 3.11 -12.73
C PHE A 322 -2.64 2.83 -13.37
N LEU A 323 -3.41 3.84 -13.81
CA LEU A 323 -4.67 3.60 -14.54
C LEU A 323 -4.48 2.80 -15.83
N PRO A 324 -3.48 3.10 -16.69
CA PRO A 324 -3.23 2.29 -17.89
C PRO A 324 -2.92 0.83 -17.56
N THR A 325 -2.22 0.59 -16.44
CA THR A 325 -1.94 -0.77 -15.97
C THR A 325 -3.21 -1.46 -15.49
N CYS A 326 -4.09 -0.75 -14.78
CA CYS A 326 -5.38 -1.29 -14.38
C CYS A 326 -6.21 -1.67 -15.61
N SER A 327 -6.26 -0.83 -16.65
CA SER A 327 -6.92 -1.19 -17.93
C SER A 327 -6.24 -2.38 -18.63
N TYR A 328 -4.91 -2.51 -18.53
CA TYR A 328 -4.17 -3.63 -19.11
C TYR A 328 -4.46 -4.96 -18.39
N VAL A 329 -4.75 -4.92 -17.08
CA VAL A 329 -5.18 -6.09 -16.31
C VAL A 329 -6.55 -6.60 -16.76
N PHE A 330 -7.43 -5.74 -17.27
CA PHE A 330 -8.73 -6.15 -17.81
C PHE A 330 -8.65 -6.81 -19.19
N ILE A 331 -7.47 -6.81 -19.82
CA ILE A 331 -7.25 -7.52 -21.09
C ILE A 331 -6.80 -8.95 -20.74
N GLU A 332 -7.74 -9.90 -20.73
CA GLU A 332 -7.54 -11.31 -20.32
C GLU A 332 -6.50 -12.09 -21.15
N SER A 333 -5.98 -11.53 -22.25
CA SER A 333 -5.06 -12.20 -23.17
C SER A 333 -3.56 -11.95 -22.88
N VAL A 334 -3.22 -11.21 -21.83
CA VAL A 334 -1.83 -10.85 -21.54
C VAL A 334 -1.14 -11.95 -20.71
N PRO A 335 0.02 -12.48 -21.14
CA PRO A 335 0.76 -13.42 -20.31
C PRO A 335 1.26 -12.76 -19.02
N LEU A 336 1.23 -13.49 -17.90
CA LEU A 336 1.71 -13.04 -16.59
C LEU A 336 3.11 -12.37 -16.64
N SER A 337 4.03 -12.91 -17.44
CA SER A 337 5.37 -12.33 -17.61
C SER A 337 5.36 -10.96 -18.29
N GLY A 338 4.36 -10.68 -19.14
CA GLY A 338 4.13 -9.37 -19.74
C GLY A 338 3.56 -8.38 -18.73
N LEU A 339 2.58 -8.82 -17.93
CA LEU A 339 2.00 -8.01 -16.85
C LEU A 339 3.07 -7.58 -15.83
N LEU A 340 3.92 -8.51 -15.38
CA LEU A 340 5.00 -8.21 -14.42
C LEU A 340 6.04 -7.26 -15.02
N ARG A 341 6.43 -7.47 -16.28
CA ARG A 341 7.35 -6.56 -16.98
C ARG A 341 6.78 -5.15 -17.07
N MET A 342 5.55 -4.99 -17.56
CA MET A 342 4.90 -3.69 -17.68
C MET A 342 4.78 -2.99 -16.32
N SER A 343 4.38 -3.74 -15.29
CA SER A 343 4.31 -3.25 -13.91
C SER A 343 5.65 -2.70 -13.41
N TYR A 344 6.75 -3.38 -13.75
CA TYR A 344 8.10 -2.95 -13.38
C TYR A 344 8.53 -1.68 -14.13
N TYR A 345 8.33 -1.65 -15.45
CA TYR A 345 8.64 -0.47 -16.26
C TYR A 345 7.93 0.77 -15.74
N LEU A 346 6.63 0.65 -15.46
CA LEU A 346 5.83 1.77 -14.95
C LEU A 346 6.27 2.18 -13.54
N LEU A 347 6.66 1.24 -12.68
CA LEU A 347 7.23 1.56 -11.37
C LEU A 347 8.49 2.41 -11.49
N VAL A 348 9.41 2.03 -12.36
CA VAL A 348 10.68 2.73 -12.53
C VAL A 348 10.46 4.09 -13.20
N CYS A 349 9.61 4.17 -14.23
CA CYS A 349 9.27 5.45 -14.85
C CYS A 349 8.60 6.39 -13.83
N TYR A 350 7.69 5.87 -13.02
CA TYR A 350 7.04 6.62 -11.95
C TYR A 350 8.06 7.10 -10.91
N GLY A 351 8.94 6.22 -10.42
CA GLY A 351 10.03 6.58 -9.51
C GLY A 351 10.99 7.63 -10.08
N GLY A 352 11.35 7.52 -11.35
CA GLY A 352 12.17 8.53 -12.04
C GLY A 352 11.48 9.89 -12.10
N VAL A 353 10.19 9.93 -12.47
CA VAL A 353 9.38 11.16 -12.51
C VAL A 353 9.27 11.80 -11.12
N LEU A 354 9.00 11.01 -10.09
CA LEU A 354 8.93 11.51 -8.72
C LEU A 354 10.28 12.06 -8.24
N THR A 355 11.39 11.40 -8.59
CA THR A 355 12.75 11.84 -8.23
C THR A 355 13.08 13.18 -8.89
N LEU A 356 12.77 13.33 -10.19
CA LEU A 356 12.92 14.59 -10.92
C LEU A 356 12.07 15.71 -10.31
N TYR A 357 10.87 15.38 -9.87
CA TYR A 357 9.98 16.36 -9.26
C TYR A 357 10.47 16.75 -7.86
N ALA A 358 10.91 15.79 -7.04
CA ALA A 358 11.52 16.05 -5.74
C ALA A 358 12.79 16.91 -5.86
N ALA A 359 13.59 16.73 -6.91
CA ALA A 359 14.76 17.56 -7.19
C ALA A 359 14.44 19.05 -7.40
N ARG A 360 13.19 19.42 -7.70
CA ARG A 360 12.80 20.85 -7.74
C ARG A 360 12.80 21.50 -6.36
N PHE A 361 12.60 20.71 -5.31
CA PHE A 361 12.44 21.16 -3.93
C PHE A 361 13.66 20.83 -3.05
N CYS A 362 14.72 20.28 -3.63
CA CYS A 362 15.95 19.94 -2.93
C CYS A 362 17.16 20.73 -3.46
N GLU A 363 18.10 21.00 -2.57
CA GLU A 363 19.37 21.68 -2.87
C GLU A 363 20.32 20.73 -3.61
N GLU A 364 20.29 19.43 -3.27
CA GLU A 364 21.15 18.36 -3.83
C GLU A 364 20.66 17.83 -5.19
N LYS A 365 20.33 18.73 -6.12
CA LYS A 365 19.74 18.39 -7.43
C LYS A 365 20.58 17.39 -8.22
N LYS A 366 21.91 17.53 -8.19
CA LYS A 366 22.84 16.66 -8.92
C LYS A 366 22.80 15.21 -8.42
N GLY A 367 22.70 15.00 -7.11
CA GLY A 367 22.62 13.66 -6.50
C GLY A 367 21.27 12.97 -6.76
N LEU A 368 20.18 13.73 -6.80
CA LEU A 368 18.87 13.18 -7.21
C LEU A 368 18.84 12.83 -8.71
N LEU A 369 19.50 13.64 -9.55
CA LEU A 369 19.62 13.38 -10.99
C LEU A 369 20.49 12.14 -11.29
N SER A 370 21.56 11.90 -10.53
CA SER A 370 22.32 10.65 -10.67
C SER A 370 21.49 9.43 -10.25
N LEU A 371 20.63 9.57 -9.23
CA LEU A 371 19.73 8.51 -8.80
C LEU A 371 18.69 8.16 -9.87
N VAL A 372 18.19 9.14 -10.63
CA VAL A 372 17.37 8.89 -11.84
C VAL A 372 18.15 8.06 -12.86
N GLY A 373 19.41 8.44 -13.12
CA GLY A 373 20.30 7.69 -14.01
C GLY A 373 20.48 6.23 -13.58
N ILE A 374 20.67 5.99 -12.28
CA ILE A 374 20.78 4.64 -11.70
C ILE A 374 19.47 3.87 -11.89
N THR A 375 18.31 4.46 -11.59
CA THR A 375 17.02 3.77 -11.78
C THR A 375 16.76 3.40 -13.24
N LEU A 376 17.15 4.26 -14.19
CA LEU A 376 17.04 4.00 -15.62
C LEU A 376 18.06 2.96 -16.11
N LEU A 377 19.27 2.93 -15.55
CA LEU A 377 20.26 1.88 -15.85
C LEU A 377 19.78 0.50 -15.39
N ILE A 378 19.18 0.39 -14.20
CA ILE A 378 18.58 -0.85 -13.70
C ILE A 378 17.46 -1.34 -14.65
N LEU A 379 16.69 -0.42 -15.25
CA LEU A 379 15.68 -0.73 -16.26
C LEU A 379 16.27 -1.33 -17.54
N SER A 380 17.43 -0.84 -17.98
CA SER A 380 18.11 -1.34 -19.17
C SER A 380 18.79 -2.70 -18.98
N GLY A 381 19.29 -2.99 -17.78
CA GLY A 381 20.03 -4.22 -17.48
C GLY A 381 19.18 -5.45 -17.16
N THR A 382 17.93 -5.27 -16.70
CA THR A 382 17.10 -6.38 -16.18
C THR A 382 16.24 -7.09 -17.23
N TYR A 383 15.86 -6.42 -18.32
CA TYR A 383 14.91 -6.96 -19.30
C TYR A 383 15.37 -6.72 -20.75
N GLY A 384 16.62 -7.08 -21.05
CA GLY A 384 17.29 -6.93 -22.35
C GLY A 384 16.38 -6.81 -23.59
N SER A 385 16.61 -5.75 -24.36
CA SER A 385 16.19 -5.54 -25.75
C SER A 385 14.78 -6.01 -26.16
N THR A 386 13.73 -5.33 -25.69
CA THR A 386 12.54 -5.18 -26.55
C THR A 386 12.48 -3.72 -26.98
N GLY A 387 12.82 -3.45 -28.26
CA GLY A 387 12.91 -2.08 -28.81
C GLY A 387 11.66 -1.22 -28.57
N PHE A 388 10.49 -1.84 -28.37
CA PHE A 388 9.24 -1.18 -28.05
C PHE A 388 9.18 -0.58 -26.63
N THR A 389 9.78 -1.24 -25.63
CA THR A 389 9.77 -0.76 -24.23
C THR A 389 10.81 0.33 -24.00
N THR A 390 11.96 0.24 -24.65
CA THR A 390 12.93 1.35 -24.73
C THR A 390 12.34 2.52 -25.50
N LEU A 391 11.64 2.31 -26.62
CA LEU A 391 10.97 3.36 -27.37
C LEU A 391 9.87 4.06 -26.54
N ILE A 392 9.02 3.31 -25.83
CA ILE A 392 8.00 3.91 -24.94
C ILE A 392 8.67 4.69 -23.81
N SER A 393 9.70 4.11 -23.16
CA SER A 393 10.44 4.80 -22.10
C SER A 393 11.11 6.07 -22.62
N TYR A 394 11.62 6.06 -23.87
CA TYR A 394 12.26 7.20 -24.52
C TYR A 394 11.24 8.26 -24.94
N ILE A 395 10.12 7.88 -25.55
CA ILE A 395 9.01 8.78 -25.90
C ILE A 395 8.44 9.42 -24.63
N PHE A 396 8.27 8.64 -23.56
CA PHE A 396 7.75 9.15 -22.30
C PHE A 396 8.75 10.09 -21.62
N LEU A 397 10.05 9.76 -21.63
CA LEU A 397 11.13 10.64 -21.16
C LEU A 397 11.18 11.94 -21.97
N VAL A 398 11.06 11.87 -23.30
CA VAL A 398 11.10 13.03 -24.22
C VAL A 398 9.86 13.92 -24.06
N VAL A 399 8.66 13.34 -24.02
CA VAL A 399 7.41 14.09 -23.78
C VAL A 399 7.42 14.73 -22.39
N PHE A 400 7.94 14.03 -21.38
CA PHE A 400 8.04 14.56 -20.02
C PHE A 400 9.13 15.63 -19.88
N LEU A 401 10.29 15.47 -20.52
CA LEU A 401 11.32 16.52 -20.63
C LEU A 401 10.79 17.73 -21.38
N ALA A 402 10.02 17.54 -22.45
CA ALA A 402 9.37 18.62 -23.20
C ALA A 402 8.34 19.38 -22.33
N LEU A 403 7.53 18.67 -21.54
CA LEU A 403 6.61 19.29 -20.58
C LEU A 403 7.35 20.00 -19.43
N PHE A 404 8.49 19.46 -18.98
CA PHE A 404 9.35 20.06 -17.97
C PHE A 404 10.01 21.35 -18.48
N LEU A 405 10.50 21.36 -19.72
CA LEU A 405 11.08 22.51 -20.40
C LEU A 405 10.02 23.58 -20.72
N LYS A 406 8.82 23.17 -21.15
CA LYS A 406 7.68 24.07 -21.40
C LYS A 406 7.22 24.76 -20.11
N ASN A 407 7.23 24.07 -18.97
CA ASN A 407 6.94 24.68 -17.67
C ASN A 407 8.05 25.64 -17.18
N LYS A 408 9.32 25.42 -17.55
CA LYS A 408 10.39 26.41 -17.35
C LYS A 408 10.14 27.69 -18.16
N PHE A 409 9.67 27.56 -19.41
CA PHE A 409 9.32 28.71 -20.25
C PHE A 409 8.12 29.50 -19.69
N TYR A 410 7.08 28.82 -19.21
CA TYR A 410 5.91 29.48 -18.61
C TYR A 410 6.24 30.21 -17.29
N PHE A 411 7.18 29.68 -16.50
CA PHE A 411 7.64 30.33 -15.26
C PHE A 411 8.65 31.45 -15.50
N SER A 412 9.50 31.35 -16.53
CA SER A 412 10.40 32.44 -16.91
C SER A 412 9.61 33.65 -17.43
N PHE A 413 8.52 33.42 -18.19
CA PHE A 413 7.66 34.49 -18.68
C PHE A 413 6.87 35.18 -17.55
N LYS A 414 6.41 34.43 -16.54
CA LYS A 414 5.70 35.01 -15.37
C LYS A 414 6.62 35.75 -14.39
N MET A 415 7.91 35.39 -14.30
CA MET A 415 8.90 36.17 -13.54
C MET A 415 9.41 37.39 -14.30
N LEU A 416 9.43 37.35 -15.65
CA LEU A 416 9.75 38.51 -16.48
C LEU A 416 8.61 39.54 -16.55
N LEU A 417 7.34 39.11 -16.44
CA LEU A 417 6.17 40.00 -16.37
C LEU A 417 5.89 40.60 -14.98
N LYS A 418 6.75 40.32 -13.99
CA LYS A 418 6.65 40.86 -12.62
C LYS A 418 7.85 41.72 -12.21
N LYS A 419 8.67 42.15 -13.18
CA LYS A 419 9.67 43.19 -13.00
C LYS A 419 9.30 44.42 -13.79
#